data_AF-A0A9P8CSB9-F1
#
_entry.id   AF-A0A9P8CSB9-F1
#
_cell.length_a   1.000
_cell.length_b   1.000
_cell.length_c   1.000
_cell.angle_alpha   90.00
_cell.angle_beta   90.00
_cell.angle_gamma   90.00
#
_symmetry.space_group_name_H-M   'P 1'
#
loop_
_entity.id
_entity.type
_entity.pdbx_description
1 polymer ?
#
loop_
_entity_poly.entity_id
_entity_poly.type
_entity_poly.pdbx_seq_one_letter_code
_entity_poly.pdbx_strand_id
1 'polypeptide(L)'
;MTRTLRSRKTIGISSEAQPDATVKSTTKSKTTNPAAVPAGPKNSLSEASNALLFPRAANFETWLHANHDSTPKGIWLQFSKKAHPVPSITYEEALDIALCYGWIDGQCKSLPSGTHSARRFTPRRKASLWSKRNVSKVAALQHQRKMMAAGLKEVEAAKADGRWERAYSGAKDVTVPMDFEARLKEVKGAWTFWEGLNKTARYAFLVRLETTKTAVAREKKLEQFVKMLADGKLI
;
A
#
# COMPACT_ATOMS: atom_id res chain seq x y z
N MET A 1 -9.92 64.15 -35.26
CA MET A 1 -10.38 65.13 -34.27
C MET A 1 -9.50 65.03 -33.04
N THR A 2 -8.70 66.07 -32.86
CA THR A 2 -7.57 66.25 -31.94
C THR A 2 -8.02 67.00 -30.68
N ARG A 3 -7.55 66.58 -29.51
CA ARG A 3 -7.39 67.39 -28.29
C ARG A 3 -6.46 66.59 -27.36
N THR A 4 -5.14 66.79 -27.22
CA THR A 4 -4.23 67.94 -27.12
C THR A 4 -4.16 68.60 -25.73
N LEU A 5 -2.97 68.48 -25.11
CA LEU A 5 -2.29 69.31 -24.07
C LEU A 5 -2.78 69.18 -22.62
N ARG A 6 -1.96 69.29 -21.54
CA ARG A 6 -0.54 69.65 -21.29
C ARG A 6 -0.24 69.21 -19.84
N SER A 7 0.89 68.57 -19.53
CA SER A 7 2.21 69.15 -19.16
C SER A 7 2.34 69.73 -17.75
N ARG A 8 3.26 69.15 -16.95
CA ARG A 8 4.57 69.70 -16.48
C ARG A 8 5.12 68.72 -15.42
N LYS A 9 6.29 68.07 -15.58
CA LYS A 9 7.68 68.52 -15.30
C LYS A 9 7.79 69.14 -13.89
N THR A 10 8.69 68.74 -12.98
CA THR A 10 10.16 68.58 -13.14
C THR A 10 10.83 68.05 -11.84
N ILE A 11 11.98 67.36 -11.99
CA ILE A 11 13.23 67.38 -11.15
C ILE A 11 13.10 66.77 -9.73
N GLY A 12 13.85 65.76 -9.26
CA GLY A 12 15.19 65.27 -9.59
C GLY A 12 16.19 65.72 -8.50
N ILE A 13 16.77 64.80 -7.70
CA ILE A 13 18.09 64.90 -7.05
C ILE A 13 18.47 63.49 -6.53
N SER A 14 19.68 63.07 -6.92
CA SER A 14 20.40 61.86 -6.50
C SER A 14 21.11 62.07 -5.15
N SER A 15 21.37 60.98 -4.41
CA SER A 15 22.57 60.85 -3.57
C SER A 15 22.82 59.38 -3.21
N GLU A 16 23.96 58.86 -3.69
CA GLU A 16 24.63 57.66 -3.19
C GLU A 16 25.20 57.89 -1.78
N ALA A 17 25.24 56.84 -0.96
CA ALA A 17 26.32 56.53 -0.02
C ALA A 17 26.14 55.12 0.61
N GLN A 18 27.18 54.31 0.54
CA GLN A 18 27.51 53.12 1.36
C GLN A 18 28.90 53.42 1.98
N PRO A 19 29.46 52.59 2.89
CA PRO A 19 28.92 51.77 3.98
C PRO A 19 29.63 52.10 5.33
N ASP A 20 29.18 51.54 6.46
CA ASP A 20 30.14 51.15 7.51
C ASP A 20 29.61 50.04 8.42
N ALA A 21 30.53 49.20 8.85
CA ALA A 21 30.37 48.00 9.65
C ALA A 21 30.29 48.32 11.14
N THR A 22 29.56 47.51 11.91
CA THR A 22 29.98 47.21 13.28
C THR A 22 29.54 45.81 13.70
N VAL A 23 30.54 45.08 14.15
CA VAL A 23 30.55 43.74 14.70
C VAL A 23 29.76 43.69 16.02
N LYS A 24 28.95 42.64 16.23
CA LYS A 24 28.71 42.09 17.57
C LYS A 24 28.78 40.56 17.58
N SER A 25 29.55 40.12 18.56
CA SER A 25 30.06 38.79 18.83
C SER A 25 29.04 37.87 19.50
N THR A 26 29.10 36.59 19.11
CA THR A 26 28.99 35.37 19.94
C THR A 26 27.85 35.22 20.97
N THR A 27 26.98 34.23 20.74
CA THR A 27 26.88 33.06 21.65
C THR A 27 26.36 31.84 20.90
N LYS A 28 27.19 30.78 20.83
CA LYS A 28 26.82 29.45 20.33
C LYS A 28 26.08 28.72 21.45
N SER A 29 24.77 28.52 21.32
CA SER A 29 24.07 27.48 22.10
C SER A 29 24.13 26.17 21.34
N LYS A 30 25.00 25.27 21.81
CA LYS A 30 24.95 23.83 21.53
C LYS A 30 23.70 23.29 22.23
N THR A 31 22.60 23.16 21.51
CA THR A 31 21.52 22.25 21.93
C THR A 31 21.84 20.89 21.32
N THR A 32 22.42 20.02 22.13
CA THR A 32 22.57 18.60 21.84
C THR A 32 21.18 18.01 21.61
N ASN A 33 20.88 17.69 20.36
CA ASN A 33 19.70 16.96 19.96
C ASN A 33 19.86 15.51 20.48
N PRO A 34 19.04 15.02 21.43
CA PRO A 34 19.10 13.61 21.78
C PRO A 34 18.52 12.81 20.61
N ALA A 35 19.28 11.81 20.19
CA ALA A 35 18.99 10.92 19.09
C ALA A 35 17.51 10.49 19.05
N ALA A 36 16.86 10.72 17.92
CA ALA A 36 15.56 10.16 17.62
C ALA A 36 15.67 8.63 17.59
N VAL A 37 15.16 7.98 18.64
CA VAL A 37 14.99 6.54 18.72
C VAL A 37 13.98 6.11 17.65
N PRO A 38 14.26 5.08 16.82
CA PRO A 38 13.31 4.64 15.81
C PRO A 38 12.12 3.96 16.49
N ALA A 39 10.91 4.49 16.28
CA ALA A 39 9.67 3.90 16.76
C ALA A 39 9.34 2.61 15.97
N GLY A 40 9.85 1.47 16.45
CA GLY A 40 9.39 0.12 16.08
C GLY A 40 8.03 -0.24 16.71
N PRO A 41 7.32 -1.28 16.22
CA PRO A 41 5.87 -1.40 16.31
C PRO A 41 5.41 -2.03 17.64
N LYS A 42 5.07 -1.20 18.64
CA LYS A 42 4.58 -1.69 19.95
C LYS A 42 3.06 -1.86 20.09
N ASN A 43 2.25 -1.43 19.11
CA ASN A 43 0.78 -1.38 19.27
C ASN A 43 -0.02 -2.49 18.57
N SER A 44 0.64 -3.42 17.89
CA SER A 44 -0.06 -4.27 16.92
C SER A 44 -0.57 -5.60 17.50
N LEU A 45 0.03 -6.11 18.58
CA LEU A 45 -0.43 -7.32 19.26
C LEU A 45 -1.66 -7.06 20.14
N SER A 46 -1.73 -5.90 20.80
CA SER A 46 -2.88 -5.49 21.63
C SER A 46 -4.16 -5.32 20.81
N GLU A 47 -4.07 -4.79 19.58
CA GLU A 47 -5.22 -4.69 18.67
C GLU A 47 -5.72 -6.06 18.17
N ALA A 48 -4.82 -7.03 18.01
CA ALA A 48 -5.18 -8.38 17.60
C ALA A 48 -5.87 -9.17 18.73
N SER A 49 -5.63 -8.81 19.99
CA SER A 49 -6.33 -9.37 21.15
C SER A 49 -7.81 -8.96 21.23
N ASN A 50 -8.20 -7.86 20.57
CA ASN A 50 -9.60 -7.40 20.46
C ASN A 50 -10.25 -7.80 19.13
N ALA A 51 -9.69 -8.80 18.44
CA ALA A 51 -10.22 -9.24 17.15
C ALA A 51 -11.64 -9.83 17.29
N LEU A 52 -12.53 -9.47 16.40
CA LEU A 52 -13.91 -9.96 16.37
C LEU A 52 -13.94 -11.41 15.88
N LEU A 53 -14.85 -12.22 16.40
CA LEU A 53 -15.10 -13.59 15.94
C LEU A 53 -16.54 -13.66 15.43
N PHE A 54 -16.72 -14.04 14.17
CA PHE A 54 -18.04 -14.31 13.60
C PHE A 54 -18.18 -15.82 13.35
N PRO A 55 -19.17 -16.49 13.96
CA PRO A 55 -19.36 -17.93 13.76
C PRO A 55 -19.75 -18.32 12.32
N ARG A 56 -20.43 -17.42 11.60
CA ARG A 56 -20.93 -17.66 10.24
C ARG A 56 -20.80 -16.41 9.36
N ALA A 57 -20.81 -16.65 8.05
CA ALA A 57 -20.83 -15.61 7.01
C ALA A 57 -21.90 -14.53 7.25
N ALA A 58 -23.15 -14.95 7.50
CA ALA A 58 -24.27 -14.03 7.73
C ALA A 58 -24.06 -13.07 8.91
N ASN A 59 -23.35 -13.50 9.97
CA ASN A 59 -23.06 -12.63 11.11
C ASN A 59 -22.08 -11.52 10.72
N PHE A 60 -21.06 -11.84 9.93
CA PHE A 60 -20.11 -10.83 9.45
C PHE A 60 -20.75 -9.88 8.44
N GLU A 61 -21.58 -10.40 7.55
CA GLU A 61 -22.32 -9.59 6.58
C GLU A 61 -23.27 -8.60 7.29
N THR A 62 -24.03 -9.07 8.28
CA THR A 62 -24.90 -8.21 9.10
C THR A 62 -24.09 -7.11 9.79
N TRP A 63 -22.92 -7.47 10.32
CA TRP A 63 -22.03 -6.50 10.97
C TRP A 63 -21.52 -5.46 9.97
N LEU A 64 -21.04 -5.87 8.78
CA LEU A 64 -20.57 -4.93 7.76
C LEU A 64 -21.71 -4.03 7.27
N HIS A 65 -22.91 -4.58 7.05
CA HIS A 65 -24.08 -3.81 6.66
C HIS A 65 -24.30 -2.60 7.59
N ALA A 66 -24.22 -2.82 8.90
CA ALA A 66 -24.44 -1.77 9.90
C ALA A 66 -23.21 -0.86 10.15
N ASN A 67 -21.98 -1.33 9.89
CA ASN A 67 -20.77 -0.67 10.41
C ASN A 67 -19.72 -0.28 9.35
N HIS A 68 -19.90 -0.64 8.08
CA HIS A 68 -18.85 -0.47 7.05
C HIS A 68 -18.42 0.99 6.84
N ASP A 69 -19.34 1.95 6.94
CA ASP A 69 -19.04 3.37 6.76
C ASP A 69 -18.58 4.06 8.05
N SER A 70 -18.98 3.55 9.21
CA SER A 70 -18.63 4.11 10.54
C SER A 70 -17.33 3.54 11.12
N THR A 71 -16.69 2.58 10.43
CA THR A 71 -15.46 1.91 10.91
C THR A 71 -14.26 2.14 9.96
N PRO A 72 -13.79 3.39 9.76
CA PRO A 72 -12.75 3.72 8.78
C PRO A 72 -11.37 3.13 9.12
N LYS A 73 -11.13 2.80 10.40
CA LYS A 73 -9.90 2.13 10.84
C LYS A 73 -9.89 0.66 10.42
N GLY A 74 -11.05 0.05 10.16
CA GLY A 74 -11.21 -1.39 9.97
C GLY A 74 -11.11 -2.20 11.27
N ILE A 75 -11.17 -3.52 11.14
CA ILE A 75 -11.22 -4.46 12.25
C ILE A 75 -10.14 -5.54 12.12
N TRP A 76 -9.81 -6.20 13.23
CA TRP A 76 -9.19 -7.51 13.19
C TRP A 76 -10.29 -8.58 13.28
N LEU A 77 -10.22 -9.59 12.41
CA LEU A 77 -11.15 -10.71 12.37
C LEU A 77 -10.40 -12.00 12.71
N GLN A 78 -10.95 -12.78 13.64
CA GLN A 78 -10.41 -14.07 14.07
C GLN A 78 -10.91 -15.21 13.18
N PHE A 79 -10.01 -16.14 12.90
CA PHE A 79 -10.26 -17.38 12.20
C PHE A 79 -9.77 -18.54 13.05
N SER A 80 -10.68 -19.43 13.41
CA SER A 80 -10.38 -20.65 14.15
C SER A 80 -9.67 -21.64 13.23
N LYS A 81 -8.72 -22.42 13.78
CA LYS A 81 -8.11 -23.53 13.05
C LYS A 81 -9.16 -24.58 12.68
N LYS A 82 -8.88 -25.33 11.61
CA LYS A 82 -9.69 -26.47 11.17
C LYS A 82 -9.89 -27.44 12.35
N ALA A 83 -11.13 -27.89 12.58
CA ALA A 83 -11.56 -28.75 13.68
C ALA A 83 -11.59 -28.12 15.09
N HIS A 84 -11.51 -26.79 15.22
CA HIS A 84 -11.79 -26.12 16.50
C HIS A 84 -13.28 -26.26 16.89
N PRO A 85 -13.62 -26.49 18.17
CA PRO A 85 -15.01 -26.70 18.60
C PRO A 85 -15.94 -25.50 18.35
N VAL A 86 -15.38 -24.29 18.42
CA VAL A 86 -16.08 -23.05 18.05
C VAL A 86 -15.76 -22.75 16.59
N PRO A 87 -16.74 -22.83 15.67
CA PRO A 87 -16.52 -22.49 14.27
C PRO A 87 -16.38 -20.98 14.08
N SER A 88 -15.63 -20.59 13.06
CA SER A 88 -15.60 -19.22 12.56
C SER A 88 -15.95 -19.22 11.07
N ILE A 89 -16.37 -18.06 10.56
CA ILE A 89 -16.38 -17.78 9.13
C ILE A 89 -15.03 -18.17 8.50
N THR A 90 -15.06 -18.68 7.26
CA THR A 90 -13.84 -18.96 6.51
C THR A 90 -13.22 -17.67 5.94
N TYR A 91 -11.92 -17.71 5.64
CA TYR A 91 -11.25 -16.58 4.99
C TYR A 91 -11.89 -16.20 3.65
N GLU A 92 -12.28 -17.18 2.84
CA GLU A 92 -12.88 -16.94 1.53
C GLU A 92 -14.24 -16.25 1.64
N GLU A 93 -15.10 -16.69 2.55
CA GLU A 93 -16.38 -16.03 2.83
C GLU A 93 -16.17 -14.60 3.35
N ALA A 94 -15.23 -14.42 4.28
CA ALA A 94 -14.92 -13.09 4.82
C ALA A 94 -14.42 -12.14 3.72
N LEU A 95 -13.55 -12.61 2.82
CA LEU A 95 -13.06 -11.81 1.72
C LEU A 95 -14.17 -11.47 0.72
N ASP A 96 -15.02 -12.42 0.35
CA ASP A 96 -16.11 -12.19 -0.59
C ASP A 96 -17.11 -11.16 -0.05
N ILE A 97 -17.50 -11.29 1.22
CA ILE A 97 -18.36 -10.29 1.89
C ILE A 97 -17.64 -8.93 1.95
N ALA A 98 -16.37 -8.88 2.36
CA ALA A 98 -15.63 -7.63 2.43
C ALA A 98 -15.60 -6.91 1.07
N LEU A 99 -15.38 -7.64 -0.03
CA LEU A 99 -15.40 -7.05 -1.38
C LEU A 99 -16.78 -6.45 -1.73
N CYS A 100 -17.88 -7.07 -1.30
CA CYS A 100 -19.23 -6.54 -1.52
C CYS A 100 -19.43 -5.15 -0.90
N TYR A 101 -18.73 -4.83 0.19
CA TYR A 101 -18.80 -3.55 0.89
C TYR A 101 -17.63 -2.60 0.57
N GLY A 102 -16.76 -2.93 -0.40
CA GLY A 102 -15.60 -2.09 -0.75
C GLY A 102 -14.45 -2.20 0.26
N TRP A 103 -14.44 -3.26 1.06
CA TRP A 103 -13.39 -3.58 2.02
C TRP A 103 -12.38 -4.58 1.42
N ILE A 104 -11.23 -4.72 2.08
CA ILE A 104 -10.20 -5.68 1.72
C ILE A 104 -9.47 -6.19 2.95
N ASP A 105 -8.89 -7.39 2.85
CA ASP A 105 -8.01 -7.95 3.85
C ASP A 105 -6.59 -7.35 3.80
N GLY A 106 -5.82 -7.60 4.84
CA GLY A 106 -4.45 -7.14 4.94
C GLY A 106 -3.61 -8.03 5.84
N GLN A 107 -3.02 -7.43 6.87
CA GLN A 107 -2.08 -8.10 7.77
C GLN A 107 -2.71 -9.34 8.41
N CYS A 108 -1.94 -10.42 8.49
CA CYS A 108 -2.31 -11.65 9.17
C CYS A 108 -1.36 -11.89 10.35
N LYS A 109 -1.89 -12.38 11.47
CA LYS A 109 -1.15 -12.70 12.70
C LYS A 109 -1.63 -14.01 13.28
N SER A 110 -0.70 -14.78 13.83
CA SER A 110 -1.03 -15.90 14.70
C SER A 110 -1.31 -15.38 16.11
N LEU A 111 -2.37 -15.86 16.75
CA LEU A 111 -2.66 -15.52 18.15
C LEU A 111 -1.91 -16.47 19.10
N PRO A 112 -1.58 -16.03 20.33
CA PRO A 112 -0.70 -16.77 21.25
C PRO A 112 -1.17 -18.20 21.58
N SER A 113 -2.49 -18.44 21.66
CA SER A 113 -3.04 -19.77 21.93
C SER A 113 -2.76 -20.79 20.82
N GLY A 114 -2.33 -20.32 19.63
CA GLY A 114 -2.11 -21.16 18.47
C GLY A 114 -3.39 -21.76 17.88
N THR A 115 -4.56 -21.59 18.49
CA THR A 115 -5.85 -22.12 18.00
C THR A 115 -6.54 -21.19 17.02
N HIS A 116 -6.16 -19.92 17.01
CA HIS A 116 -6.75 -18.89 16.18
C HIS A 116 -5.67 -18.07 15.46
N SER A 117 -6.04 -17.53 14.31
CA SER A 117 -5.31 -16.48 13.61
C SER A 117 -6.19 -15.25 13.50
N ALA A 118 -5.60 -14.07 13.44
CA ALA A 118 -6.31 -12.82 13.20
C ALA A 118 -5.85 -12.22 11.87
N ARG A 119 -6.80 -11.73 11.07
CA ARG A 119 -6.51 -10.97 9.85
C ARG A 119 -7.22 -9.63 9.89
N ARG A 120 -6.51 -8.58 9.48
CA ARG A 120 -7.07 -7.24 9.42
C ARG A 120 -7.92 -7.08 8.17
N PHE A 121 -9.11 -6.50 8.32
CA PHE A 121 -10.00 -6.09 7.24
C PHE A 121 -10.25 -4.60 7.36
N THR A 122 -10.13 -3.87 6.26
CA THR A 122 -10.29 -2.41 6.23
C THR A 122 -11.07 -1.97 5.00
N PRO A 123 -11.77 -0.83 5.05
CA PRO A 123 -12.19 -0.15 3.83
C PRO A 123 -11.00 0.03 2.88
N ARG A 124 -11.22 -0.12 1.57
CA ARG A 124 -10.18 0.19 0.59
C ARG A 124 -9.82 1.67 0.67
N ARG A 125 -8.52 1.96 0.56
CA ARG A 125 -8.02 3.33 0.45
C ARG A 125 -7.97 3.69 -1.03
N LYS A 126 -7.98 5.00 -1.33
CA LYS A 126 -7.89 5.53 -2.70
C LYS A 126 -6.76 4.90 -3.53
N ALA A 127 -5.62 4.56 -2.91
CA ALA A 127 -4.46 3.97 -3.60
C ALA A 127 -4.35 2.43 -3.45
N SER A 128 -5.34 1.75 -2.88
CA SER A 128 -5.32 0.30 -2.69
C SER A 128 -5.27 -0.41 -4.03
N LEU A 129 -4.27 -1.28 -4.20
CA LEU A 129 -4.11 -2.10 -5.40
C LEU A 129 -5.22 -3.15 -5.51
N TRP A 130 -5.46 -3.58 -6.74
CA TRP A 130 -6.32 -4.72 -7.06
C TRP A 130 -5.46 -5.87 -7.55
N SER A 131 -5.87 -7.09 -7.20
CA SER A 131 -5.30 -8.32 -7.76
C SER A 131 -6.27 -8.90 -8.78
N LYS A 132 -5.76 -9.62 -9.79
CA LYS A 132 -6.61 -10.30 -10.77
C LYS A 132 -7.60 -11.24 -10.08
N ARG A 133 -7.17 -11.91 -9.02
CA ARG A 133 -8.01 -12.75 -8.16
C ARG A 133 -9.23 -12.00 -7.60
N ASN A 134 -9.01 -10.79 -7.06
CA ASN A 134 -10.09 -10.01 -6.48
C ASN A 134 -11.01 -9.41 -7.54
N VAL A 135 -10.46 -9.03 -8.71
CA VAL A 135 -11.26 -8.65 -9.89
C VAL A 135 -12.18 -9.79 -10.32
N SER A 136 -11.67 -11.03 -10.41
CA SER A 136 -12.49 -12.20 -10.74
C SER A 136 -13.56 -12.49 -9.69
N LYS A 137 -13.24 -12.36 -8.39
CA LYS A 137 -14.22 -12.50 -7.30
C LYS A 137 -15.34 -11.47 -7.42
N VAL A 138 -15.00 -10.19 -7.64
CA VAL A 138 -16.00 -9.14 -7.83
C VAL A 138 -16.88 -9.44 -9.04
N ALA A 139 -16.33 -9.87 -10.17
CA ALA A 139 -17.13 -10.24 -11.34
C ALA A 139 -18.15 -11.35 -11.01
N ALA A 140 -17.73 -12.39 -10.27
CA ALA A 140 -18.63 -13.45 -9.81
C ALA A 140 -19.70 -12.93 -8.82
N LEU A 141 -19.33 -12.04 -7.91
CA LEU A 141 -20.25 -11.42 -6.93
C LEU A 141 -21.26 -10.48 -7.60
N GLN A 142 -20.85 -9.76 -8.65
CA GLN A 142 -21.76 -8.95 -9.48
C GLN A 142 -22.76 -9.82 -10.23
N HIS A 143 -22.30 -10.92 -10.85
CA HIS A 143 -23.19 -11.88 -11.50
C HIS A 143 -24.23 -12.47 -10.52
N GLN A 144 -23.82 -12.72 -9.27
CA GLN A 144 -24.69 -13.17 -8.19
C GLN A 144 -25.54 -12.05 -7.54
N ARG A 145 -25.41 -10.80 -8.00
CA ARG A 145 -26.09 -9.62 -7.43
C ARG A 145 -25.85 -9.41 -5.92
N LYS A 146 -24.66 -9.77 -5.44
CA LYS A 146 -24.27 -9.63 -4.03
C LYS A 146 -23.56 -8.32 -3.69
N MET A 147 -23.07 -7.60 -4.70
CA MET A 147 -22.33 -6.35 -4.48
C MET A 147 -23.24 -5.26 -3.91
N MET A 148 -22.77 -4.58 -2.86
CA MET A 148 -23.45 -3.42 -2.29
C MET A 148 -22.97 -2.12 -2.95
N ALA A 149 -23.70 -1.03 -2.73
CA ALA A 149 -23.39 0.29 -3.29
C ALA A 149 -21.95 0.74 -2.97
N ALA A 150 -21.49 0.52 -1.73
CA ALA A 150 -20.12 0.85 -1.32
C ALA A 150 -19.06 0.05 -2.10
N GLY A 151 -19.28 -1.26 -2.31
CA GLY A 151 -18.37 -2.08 -3.11
C GLY A 151 -18.34 -1.69 -4.58
N LEU A 152 -19.51 -1.42 -5.18
CA LEU A 152 -19.59 -0.95 -6.56
C LEU A 152 -18.89 0.40 -6.74
N LYS A 153 -19.04 1.32 -5.79
CA LYS A 153 -18.33 2.61 -5.81
C LYS A 153 -16.81 2.44 -5.84
N GLU A 154 -16.27 1.52 -5.05
CA GLU A 154 -14.82 1.22 -5.06
C GLU A 154 -14.35 0.58 -6.38
N VAL A 155 -15.20 -0.24 -7.00
CA VAL A 155 -14.93 -0.81 -8.34
C VAL A 155 -14.85 0.28 -9.39
N GLU A 156 -15.84 1.17 -9.44
CA GLU A 156 -15.88 2.27 -10.41
C GLU A 156 -14.73 3.26 -10.19
N ALA A 157 -14.39 3.57 -8.93
CA ALA A 157 -13.22 4.39 -8.62
C ALA A 157 -11.91 3.75 -9.11
N ALA A 158 -11.79 2.42 -9.00
CA ALA A 158 -10.60 1.70 -9.45
C ALA A 158 -10.47 1.59 -10.98
N LYS A 159 -11.60 1.50 -11.69
CA LYS A 159 -11.62 1.59 -13.16
C LYS A 159 -11.26 3.00 -13.62
N ALA A 160 -11.84 4.02 -13.00
CA ALA A 160 -11.61 5.42 -13.36
C ALA A 160 -10.14 5.85 -13.22
N ASP A 161 -9.40 5.28 -12.27
CA ASP A 161 -7.97 5.59 -12.06
C ASP A 161 -7.00 4.50 -12.56
N GLY A 162 -7.51 3.54 -13.35
CA GLY A 162 -6.72 2.51 -14.01
C GLY A 162 -6.12 1.45 -13.08
N ARG A 163 -6.48 1.41 -11.80
CA ARG A 163 -6.01 0.35 -10.87
C ARG A 163 -6.68 -0.99 -11.16
N TRP A 164 -7.88 -0.98 -11.73
CA TRP A 164 -8.61 -2.19 -12.09
C TRP A 164 -7.91 -2.95 -13.22
N GLU A 165 -7.50 -2.24 -14.27
CA GLU A 165 -6.83 -2.80 -15.46
C GLU A 165 -5.39 -3.23 -15.12
N ARG A 166 -4.74 -2.52 -14.18
CA ARG A 166 -3.40 -2.86 -13.68
C ARG A 166 -3.43 -3.87 -12.53
N ALA A 167 -4.50 -4.65 -12.40
CA ALA A 167 -4.60 -5.63 -11.34
C ALA A 167 -3.45 -6.66 -11.44
N TYR A 168 -2.70 -6.83 -10.36
CA TYR A 168 -1.49 -7.66 -10.37
C TYR A 168 -1.82 -9.15 -10.34
N SER A 169 -0.90 -9.95 -10.88
CA SER A 169 -1.07 -11.39 -11.08
C SER A 169 -0.85 -12.17 -9.79
N GLY A 170 -1.59 -13.27 -9.62
CA GLY A 170 -1.37 -14.19 -8.51
C GLY A 170 -0.10 -15.03 -8.72
N ALA A 171 0.38 -15.69 -7.67
CA ALA A 171 1.59 -16.51 -7.73
C ALA A 171 1.55 -17.66 -8.76
N LYS A 172 0.35 -18.10 -9.16
CA LYS A 172 0.17 -19.12 -10.20
C LYS A 172 0.40 -18.57 -11.62
N ASP A 173 0.01 -17.32 -11.86
CA ASP A 173 -0.08 -16.73 -13.20
C ASP A 173 1.02 -15.70 -13.46
N VAL A 174 1.82 -15.37 -12.43
CA VAL A 174 2.95 -14.46 -12.58
C VAL A 174 4.00 -15.08 -13.50
N THR A 175 4.54 -14.28 -14.42
CA THR A 175 5.62 -14.67 -15.31
C THR A 175 6.87 -13.84 -15.02
N VAL A 176 8.03 -14.35 -15.43
CA VAL A 176 9.29 -13.60 -15.33
C VAL A 176 9.33 -12.60 -16.49
N PRO A 177 9.42 -11.28 -16.23
CA PRO A 177 9.60 -10.29 -17.29
C PRO A 177 10.92 -10.51 -18.05
N MET A 178 10.88 -10.42 -19.38
CA MET A 178 12.06 -10.66 -20.23
C MET A 178 13.24 -9.74 -19.87
N ASP A 179 12.97 -8.50 -19.51
CA ASP A 179 14.00 -7.54 -19.10
C ASP A 179 14.64 -7.89 -17.76
N PHE A 180 13.86 -8.43 -16.81
CA PHE A 180 14.40 -8.92 -15.54
C PHE A 180 15.26 -10.17 -15.75
N GLU A 181 14.80 -11.10 -16.58
CA GLU A 181 15.58 -12.30 -16.96
C GLU A 181 16.90 -11.93 -17.64
N ALA A 182 16.88 -11.01 -18.60
CA ALA A 182 18.09 -10.54 -19.29
C ALA A 182 19.14 -10.04 -18.30
N ARG A 183 18.77 -9.19 -17.33
CA ARG A 183 19.73 -8.64 -16.36
C ARG A 183 20.25 -9.65 -15.35
N LEU A 184 19.43 -10.62 -14.97
CA LEU A 184 19.89 -11.71 -14.12
C LEU A 184 20.99 -12.54 -14.82
N LYS A 185 20.88 -12.71 -16.14
CA LYS A 185 21.87 -13.44 -16.96
C LYS A 185 23.16 -12.65 -17.17
N GLU A 186 23.12 -11.33 -17.13
CA GLU A 186 24.30 -10.45 -17.24
C GLU A 186 25.17 -10.44 -15.98
N VAL A 187 24.59 -10.65 -14.80
CA VAL A 187 25.31 -10.54 -13.51
C VAL A 187 25.70 -11.92 -12.98
N LYS A 188 27.01 -12.13 -12.79
CA LYS A 188 27.58 -13.38 -12.28
C LYS A 188 26.88 -13.83 -10.99
N GLY A 189 26.38 -15.06 -11.00
CA GLY A 189 25.74 -15.70 -9.85
C GLY A 189 24.25 -15.36 -9.64
N ALA A 190 23.74 -14.27 -10.23
CA ALA A 190 22.35 -13.86 -10.03
C ALA A 190 21.35 -14.84 -10.65
N TRP A 191 21.57 -15.26 -11.90
CA TRP A 191 20.72 -16.25 -12.57
C TRP A 191 20.71 -17.61 -11.86
N THR A 192 21.88 -18.13 -11.50
CA THR A 192 22.00 -19.42 -10.79
C THR A 192 21.27 -19.40 -9.45
N PHE A 193 21.40 -18.31 -8.68
CA PHE A 193 20.68 -18.16 -7.42
C PHE A 193 19.16 -18.08 -7.66
N TRP A 194 18.72 -17.32 -8.67
CA TRP A 194 17.32 -17.23 -9.07
C TRP A 194 16.70 -18.58 -9.45
N GLU A 195 17.43 -19.40 -10.20
CA GLU A 195 16.99 -20.75 -10.59
C GLU A 195 16.78 -21.67 -9.40
N GLY A 196 17.59 -21.53 -8.34
CA GLY A 196 17.43 -22.27 -7.09
C GLY A 196 16.22 -21.86 -6.24
N LEU A 197 15.59 -20.71 -6.53
CA LEU A 197 14.48 -20.20 -5.72
C LEU A 197 13.18 -20.98 -5.94
N ASN A 198 12.46 -21.23 -4.85
CA ASN A 198 11.10 -21.73 -4.91
C ASN A 198 10.10 -20.66 -5.40
N LYS A 199 8.88 -21.10 -5.75
CA LYS A 199 7.82 -20.24 -6.31
C LYS A 199 7.46 -19.06 -5.39
N THR A 200 7.44 -19.25 -4.08
CA THR A 200 7.10 -18.21 -3.11
C THR A 200 8.15 -17.10 -3.09
N ALA A 201 9.43 -17.48 -3.05
CA ALA A 201 10.54 -16.54 -3.10
C ALA A 201 10.54 -15.77 -4.42
N ARG A 202 10.39 -16.45 -5.57
CA ARG A 202 10.30 -15.79 -6.88
C ARG A 202 9.13 -14.82 -6.96
N TYR A 203 7.93 -15.22 -6.51
CA TYR A 203 6.74 -14.38 -6.54
C TYR A 203 6.95 -13.06 -5.80
N ALA A 204 7.68 -13.08 -4.68
CA ALA A 204 7.96 -11.89 -3.88
C ALA A 204 8.73 -10.80 -4.67
N PHE A 205 9.63 -11.19 -5.58
CA PHE A 205 10.31 -10.28 -6.49
C PHE A 205 9.36 -9.81 -7.60
N LEU A 206 8.72 -10.76 -8.28
CA LEU A 206 7.90 -10.48 -9.47
C LEU A 206 6.73 -9.55 -9.16
N VAL A 207 5.99 -9.79 -8.08
CA VAL A 207 4.84 -8.95 -7.70
C VAL A 207 5.29 -7.53 -7.35
N ARG A 208 6.49 -7.36 -6.77
CA ARG A 208 7.03 -6.04 -6.44
C ARG A 208 7.49 -5.29 -7.70
N LEU A 209 7.92 -5.98 -8.75
CA LEU A 209 8.17 -5.36 -10.06
C LEU A 209 6.85 -4.97 -10.73
N GLU A 210 5.88 -5.87 -10.78
CA GLU A 210 4.55 -5.66 -11.41
C GLU A 210 3.77 -4.50 -10.75
N THR A 211 3.83 -4.39 -9.43
CA THR A 211 3.10 -3.35 -8.67
C THR A 211 3.81 -2.02 -8.57
N THR A 212 5.04 -1.89 -9.10
CA THR A 212 5.77 -0.62 -9.08
C THR A 212 5.22 0.34 -10.13
N LYS A 213 4.68 1.48 -9.66
CA LYS A 213 3.85 2.38 -10.47
C LYS A 213 4.59 3.08 -11.61
N THR A 214 5.85 3.45 -11.42
CA THR A 214 6.61 4.27 -12.38
C THR A 214 7.75 3.47 -12.98
N ALA A 215 8.03 3.71 -14.27
CA ALA A 215 9.13 3.06 -14.98
C ALA A 215 10.48 3.31 -14.27
N VAL A 216 10.73 4.55 -13.84
CA VAL A 216 11.95 4.93 -13.11
C VAL A 216 12.11 4.17 -11.79
N ALA A 217 11.04 4.01 -11.01
CA ALA A 217 11.12 3.25 -9.76
C ALA A 217 11.25 1.74 -10.03
N ARG A 218 10.63 1.24 -11.09
CA ARG A 218 10.72 -0.17 -11.50
C ARG A 218 12.15 -0.50 -11.93
N GLU A 219 12.78 0.39 -12.68
CA GLU A 219 14.16 0.30 -13.13
C GLU A 219 15.14 0.17 -11.95
N LYS A 220 15.08 1.12 -11.00
CA LYS A 220 15.89 1.06 -9.76
C LYS A 220 15.67 -0.23 -8.97
N LYS A 221 14.43 -0.73 -8.93
CA LYS A 221 14.09 -1.96 -8.22
C LYS A 221 14.65 -3.19 -8.94
N LEU A 222 14.67 -3.18 -10.27
CA LEU A 222 15.26 -4.23 -11.09
C LEU A 222 16.77 -4.33 -10.79
N GLU A 223 17.49 -3.21 -10.83
CA GLU A 223 18.91 -3.16 -10.45
C GLU A 223 19.16 -3.67 -9.02
N GLN A 224 18.36 -3.19 -8.07
CA GLN A 224 18.44 -3.63 -6.67
C GLN A 224 18.24 -5.14 -6.54
N PHE A 225 17.24 -5.70 -7.22
CA PHE A 225 16.91 -7.12 -7.12
C PHE A 225 17.97 -8.00 -7.75
N VAL A 226 18.50 -7.61 -8.92
CA VAL A 226 19.62 -8.32 -9.55
C VAL A 226 20.83 -8.33 -8.61
N LYS A 227 21.16 -7.19 -7.99
CA LYS A 227 22.25 -7.14 -7.00
C LYS A 227 21.98 -8.05 -5.79
N MET A 228 20.78 -8.00 -5.22
CA MET A 228 20.43 -8.85 -4.08
C MET A 228 20.58 -10.33 -4.41
N LEU A 229 20.12 -10.76 -5.59
CA LEU A 229 20.21 -12.14 -6.03
C LEU A 229 21.65 -12.56 -6.33
N ALA A 230 22.48 -11.68 -6.89
CA ALA A 230 23.92 -11.91 -7.04
C ALA A 230 24.62 -12.12 -5.70
N ASP A 231 24.19 -11.39 -4.66
CA ASP A 231 24.67 -11.53 -3.29
C ASP A 231 24.05 -12.74 -2.54
N GLY A 232 23.18 -13.54 -3.18
CA GLY A 232 22.50 -14.68 -2.55
C GLY A 232 21.42 -14.31 -1.53
N LYS A 233 20.78 -13.13 -1.68
CA LYS A 233 19.81 -12.57 -0.72
C LYS A 233 18.38 -12.61 -1.25
N LEU A 234 17.43 -12.75 -0.32
CA LEU A 234 15.99 -12.64 -0.55
C LEU A 234 15.43 -11.29 -0.05
N ILE A 235 14.16 -11.03 -0.34
CA ILE A 235 13.40 -9.85 0.14
C ILE A 235 12.69 -10.17 1.45
#